data_AF-A0A420YPP6-F1
#
_entry.id   AF-A0A420YPP6-F1
#
_cell.length_a   1.000
_cell.length_b   1.000
_cell.length_c   1.000
_cell.angle_alpha   90.00
_cell.angle_beta   90.00
_cell.angle_gamma   90.00
#
_symmetry.space_group_name_H-M   'P 1'
#
loop_
_entity.id
_entity.type
_entity.pdbx_description
1 polymer ?
#
loop_
_entity_poly.entity_id
_entity_poly.type
_entity_poly.pdbx_seq_one_letter_code
_entity_poly.pdbx_strand_id
1 'polypeptide(L)' 'QQNNDLYSKYKKLAQTVPQVTFGGRLGQYRYYDMHQVIAAALEVVKQEFEEKSK' A
#
# COMPACT_ATOMS: atom_id res chain seq x y z
N GLN A 1 -19.24 1.44 9.16
CA GLN A 1 -18.52 2.72 9.28
C GLN A 1 -17.22 2.59 10.08
N GLN A 2 -17.26 2.13 11.33
CA GLN A 2 -16.10 2.09 12.26
C GLN A 2 -14.80 1.52 11.68
N ASN A 3 -14.86 0.41 10.94
CA ASN A 3 -13.66 -0.23 10.37
C ASN A 3 -12.99 0.63 9.28
N ASN A 4 -13.78 1.33 8.46
CA ASN A 4 -13.25 2.19 7.41
C ASN A 4 -12.63 3.47 8.00
N ASP A 5 -13.22 3.99 9.09
CA ASP A 5 -12.68 5.12 9.82
C ASP A 5 -11.36 4.76 10.51
N LEU A 6 -11.29 3.56 11.09
CA LEU A 6 -10.08 3.01 11.69
C LEU A 6 -8.98 2.80 10.64
N TYR A 7 -9.32 2.19 9.50
CA TYR A 7 -8.40 2.05 8.37
C TYR A 7 -7.88 3.40 7.89
N SER A 8 -8.74 4.42 7.81
CA SER A 8 -8.33 5.77 7.40
C SER A 8 -7.31 6.39 8.35
N LYS A 9 -7.43 6.13 9.66
CA LYS A 9 -6.42 6.55 10.66
C LYS A 9 -5.09 5.84 10.45
N TYR A 10 -5.09 4.52 10.26
CA TYR A 10 -3.87 3.77 9.99
C TYR A 10 -3.23 4.13 8.66
N LYS A 11 -4.03 4.41 7.63
CA LYS A 11 -3.53 4.88 6.33
C LYS A 11 -2.79 6.21 6.46
N LYS A 12 -3.31 7.14 7.27
CA LYS A 12 -2.62 8.40 7.57
C LYS A 12 -1.33 8.17 8.35
N LEU A 13 -1.34 7.27 9.33
CA LEU A 13 -0.14 6.93 10.10
C LEU A 13 0.92 6.29 9.20
N ALA A 14 0.54 5.39 8.30
CA ALA A 14 1.44 4.75 7.35
C ALA A 14 2.20 5.77 6.48
N GLN A 15 1.56 6.87 6.10
CA GLN A 15 2.19 7.95 5.33
C GLN A 15 3.28 8.71 6.12
N THR A 16 3.27 8.62 7.45
CA THR A 16 4.29 9.26 8.30
C THR A 16 5.50 8.38 8.60
N VAL A 17 5.47 7.10 8.20
CA VAL A 17 6.57 6.16 8.43
C VAL A 17 7.46 6.14 7.18
N PRO A 18 8.64 6.79 7.20
CA PRO A 18 9.53 6.80 6.06
C PRO A 18 10.12 5.41 5.83
N GLN A 19 10.49 5.10 4.58
CA GLN A 19 11.16 3.86 4.18
C GLN A 19 10.35 2.57 4.45
N VAL A 20 9.02 2.69 4.62
CA VAL A 20 8.12 1.54 4.80
C VAL A 20 6.94 1.67 3.85
N THR A 21 6.74 0.64 3.01
CA THR A 21 5.64 0.60 2.04
C THR A 21 4.62 -0.46 2.44
N PHE A 22 3.38 -0.03 2.71
CA PHE A 22 2.29 -0.93 3.12
C PHE A 22 1.49 -1.38 1.90
N GLY A 23 1.59 -2.67 1.56
CA GLY A 23 0.99 -3.27 0.36
C GLY A 23 0.18 -4.53 0.60
N GLY A 24 -0.38 -5.07 -0.48
CA GLY A 24 -1.14 -6.34 -0.47
C GLY A 24 -2.52 -6.25 0.20
N ARG A 25 -3.17 -7.42 0.31
CA ARG A 25 -4.56 -7.55 0.79
C ARG A 25 -4.75 -6.99 2.20
N LEU A 26 -3.85 -7.35 3.13
CA LEU A 26 -3.94 -6.94 4.53
C LEU A 26 -3.41 -5.52 4.74
N GLY A 27 -2.28 -5.16 4.13
CA GLY A 27 -1.67 -3.82 4.29
C GLY A 27 -2.52 -2.70 3.68
N GLN A 28 -3.30 -2.99 2.63
CA GLN A 28 -4.21 -2.02 2.03
C GLN A 28 -5.65 -2.15 2.49
N TYR A 29 -5.98 -3.13 3.34
CA TYR A 29 -7.35 -3.43 3.78
C TYR A 29 -8.33 -3.54 2.59
N ARG A 30 -7.91 -4.27 1.56
CA ARG A 30 -8.68 -4.46 0.31
C ARG A 30 -8.87 -5.93 0.02
N TYR A 31 -10.00 -6.26 -0.60
CA TYR A 31 -10.20 -7.60 -1.14
C TYR A 31 -9.48 -7.69 -2.49
N TYR A 32 -8.41 -8.47 -2.54
CA TYR A 32 -7.67 -8.73 -3.76
C TYR A 32 -7.58 -10.22 -4.04
N ASP A 33 -7.70 -10.57 -5.31
CA ASP A 33 -7.31 -11.86 -5.87
C ASP A 33 -5.80 -11.92 -6.11
N MET A 34 -5.27 -13.12 -6.32
CA MET A 34 -3.82 -13.35 -6.47
C MET A 34 -3.17 -12.48 -7.55
N HIS A 35 -3.78 -12.39 -8.72
CA HIS A 35 -3.26 -11.60 -9.84
C HIS A 35 -3.22 -10.10 -9.53
N GLN A 36 -4.19 -9.58 -8.77
CA GLN A 36 -4.24 -8.18 -8.35
C GLN A 36 -3.14 -7.85 -7.35
N VAL A 37 -2.84 -8.77 -6.42
CA VAL A 37 -1.72 -8.62 -5.49
C VAL A 37 -0.38 -8.57 -6.23
N ILE A 38 -0.19 -9.45 -7.22
CA ILE A 38 1.03 -9.49 -8.04
C ILE A 38 1.19 -8.19 -8.83
N ALA A 39 0.14 -7.74 -9.53
CA ALA A 39 0.16 -6.50 -10.29
C ALA A 39 0.45 -5.28 -9.40
N ALA A 40 -0.22 -5.18 -8.24
CA ALA A 40 0.01 -4.09 -7.29
C ALA A 40 1.44 -4.08 -6.74
N ALA A 41 2.03 -5.24 -6.47
CA ALA A 41 3.41 -5.34 -6.01
C ALA A 41 4.41 -4.87 -7.08
N LEU A 42 4.21 -5.26 -8.34
CA LEU A 42 5.06 -4.83 -9.44
C LEU A 42 4.98 -3.32 -9.69
N GLU A 43 3.78 -2.75 -9.60
CA GLU A 43 3.59 -1.30 -9.74
C GLU A 43 4.27 -0.52 -8.60
N VAL A 44 4.15 -1.00 -7.36
CA VAL A 44 4.85 -0.40 -6.21
C VAL A 44 6.36 -0.43 -6.42
N VAL A 45 6.93 -1.56 -6.84
CA VAL A 45 8.37 -1.66 -7.12
C VAL A 45 8.75 -0.69 -8.23
N LYS A 46 7.99 -0.62 -9.31
CA LYS A 46 8.28 0.32 -10.41
C LYS A 46 8.37 1.77 -9.90
N GLN A 47 7.39 2.21 -9.11
CA GLN A 47 7.35 3.58 -8.56
C GLN A 47 8.57 3.87 -7.65
N GLU A 48 8.89 2.94 -6.74
CA GLU A 48 10.02 3.07 -5.81
C GLU A 48 11.39 3.20 -6.50
N PHE A 49 11.55 2.58 -7.68
CA PHE A 49 12.80 2.62 -8.45
C PHE A 49 12.82 3.73 -9.51
N GLU A 50 11.66 4.14 -10.04
CA GLU A 50 11.55 5.32 -10.92
C GLU A 50 11.81 6.63 -10.15
N GLU A 51 11.34 6.76 -8.91
CA GLU A 51 11.61 7.92 -8.07
C GLU A 51 13.09 8.04 -7.69
N LYS A 52 13.81 6.92 -7.58
CA LYS A 52 15.26 6.90 -7.27
C LYS A 52 16.17 7.13 -8.48
N SER A 53 15.62 7.07 -9.71
CA SER A 53 16.38 7.32 -10.94
C SER A 53 16.26 8.77 -11.45
N LYS A 54 15.46 9.60 -10.78
CA LYS A 54 15.38 11.06 -11.00
C LYS A 54 16.24 11.78 -9.97
#